data_AF-A0A1F3PHI8-F1
#
_entry.id   AF-A0A1F3PHI8-F1
#
_cell.length_a   1.000
_cell.length_b   1.000
_cell.length_c   1.000
_cell.angle_alpha   90.00
_cell.angle_beta   90.00
_cell.angle_gamma   90.00
#
_symmetry.space_group_name_H-M   'P 1'
#
loop_
_entity.id
_entity.type
_entity.pdbx_description
1 polymer ?
#
loop_
_entity_poly.entity_id
_entity_poly.type
_entity_poly.pdbx_seq_one_letter_code
_entity_poly.pdbx_strand_id
1 'polypeptide(L)'
;MKTRPILLGIITLIIGFVIGMLTSAQLRLHRLQPVRMYFSQERFREGFYKIIQPDEEQKAKIDQILDKYAKMNSETQGNFRKELDANVRAMRKELDSNLTKEQLVRLKEMDERRQEMMRQERERHKNDTTNFRNGRRRPPEGSGERRPEFQGSPPPPFPERDTSWSPDRE
;
A
#
# COMPACT_ATOMS: atom_id res chain seq x y z
N MET A 1 49.44 14.08 -12.25
CA MET A 1 48.06 14.48 -12.65
C MET A 1 47.35 15.07 -11.44
N LYS A 2 46.50 16.10 -11.65
CA LYS A 2 45.93 16.94 -10.57
C LYS A 2 44.91 16.15 -9.72
N THR A 3 45.37 15.35 -8.76
CA THR A 3 44.54 14.46 -7.92
C THR A 3 43.74 15.21 -6.86
N ARG A 4 44.27 16.32 -6.34
CA ARG A 4 43.60 17.15 -5.32
C ARG A 4 42.24 17.72 -5.75
N PRO A 5 42.07 18.33 -6.95
CA PRO A 5 40.77 18.81 -7.38
C PRO A 5 39.76 17.68 -7.68
N ILE A 6 40.25 16.51 -8.14
CA ILE A 6 39.39 15.34 -8.39
C ILE A 6 38.83 14.81 -7.07
N LEU A 7 39.67 14.69 -6.03
CA LEU A 7 39.25 14.24 -4.71
C LEU A 7 38.21 15.19 -4.09
N LEU A 8 38.41 16.50 -4.23
CA LEU A 8 37.44 17.52 -3.82
C LEU A 8 36.09 17.37 -4.55
N GLY A 9 36.11 17.10 -5.86
CA GLY A 9 34.90 16.85 -6.65
C GLY A 9 34.15 15.58 -6.21
N ILE A 10 34.86 14.52 -5.84
CA ILE A 10 34.24 13.28 -5.34
C ILE A 10 33.59 13.52 -3.98
N ILE A 11 34.25 14.26 -3.07
CA ILE A 11 33.72 14.55 -1.74
C ILE A 11 32.45 15.39 -1.84
N THR A 12 32.42 16.45 -2.67
CA THR A 12 31.22 17.27 -2.85
C THR A 12 30.07 16.50 -3.47
N LEU A 13 30.35 15.57 -4.40
CA LEU A 13 29.36 14.68 -4.99
C LEU A 13 28.73 13.75 -3.93
N ILE A 14 29.55 13.14 -3.07
CA ILE A 14 29.06 12.26 -1.99
C ILE A 14 28.18 13.06 -1.03
N ILE A 15 28.60 14.27 -0.64
CA ILE A 15 27.81 15.13 0.24
C ILE A 15 26.47 15.50 -0.41
N GLY A 16 26.47 15.92 -1.67
CA GLY A 16 25.24 16.25 -2.41
C GLY A 16 24.30 15.05 -2.54
N PHE A 17 24.85 13.86 -2.78
CA PHE A 17 24.10 12.61 -2.87
C PHE A 17 23.45 12.23 -1.53
N VAL A 18 24.20 12.33 -0.43
CA VAL A 18 23.69 12.05 0.91
C VAL A 18 22.57 13.02 1.28
N ILE A 19 22.78 14.33 1.05
CA ILE A 19 21.75 15.35 1.30
C ILE A 19 20.51 15.11 0.43
N GLY A 20 20.67 14.84 -0.87
CA GLY A 20 19.56 14.55 -1.77
C GLY A 20 18.75 13.32 -1.34
N MET A 21 19.42 12.25 -0.90
CA MET A 21 18.75 11.07 -0.36
C MET A 21 17.97 11.36 0.92
N LEU A 22 18.56 12.10 1.87
CA LEU A 22 17.90 12.50 3.12
C LEU A 22 16.65 13.36 2.88
N THR A 23 16.74 14.35 1.99
CA THR A 23 15.60 15.20 1.64
C THR A 23 14.49 14.40 0.94
N SER A 24 14.84 13.49 0.02
CA SER A 24 13.86 12.62 -0.65
C SER A 24 13.15 11.68 0.32
N ALA A 25 13.86 11.25 1.35
CA ALA A 25 13.32 10.43 2.42
C ALA A 25 12.32 11.23 3.26
N GLN A 26 12.69 12.43 3.70
CA GLN A 26 11.81 13.27 4.51
C GLN A 26 10.52 13.63 3.77
N LEU A 27 10.61 14.04 2.50
CA LEU A 27 9.44 14.41 1.69
C LEU A 27 8.45 13.25 1.51
N ARG A 28 8.97 12.04 1.25
CA ARG A 28 8.16 10.82 1.11
C ARG A 28 7.49 10.40 2.41
N LEU A 29 8.20 10.55 3.54
CA LEU A 29 7.66 10.23 4.85
C LEU A 29 6.49 11.15 5.20
N HIS A 30 6.64 12.45 4.95
CA HIS A 30 5.60 13.44 5.23
C HIS A 30 4.37 13.28 4.31
N ARG A 31 4.56 12.91 3.04
CA ARG A 31 3.45 12.68 2.10
C ARG A 31 2.70 11.36 2.31
N LEU A 32 3.34 10.32 2.84
CA LEU A 32 2.72 8.99 3.07
C LEU A 32 2.20 8.79 4.50
N GLN A 33 2.60 9.63 5.45
CA GLN A 33 2.05 9.64 6.81
C GLN A 33 0.52 9.78 6.89
N PRO A 34 -0.15 10.70 6.16
CA PRO A 34 -1.61 10.86 6.29
C PRO A 34 -2.36 9.61 5.83
N VAL A 35 -1.88 8.95 4.77
CA VAL A 35 -2.52 7.75 4.23
C VAL A 35 -2.43 6.57 5.21
N ARG A 36 -1.30 6.39 5.89
CA ARG A 36 -1.11 5.32 6.89
C ARG A 36 -1.98 5.47 8.14
N MET A 37 -2.46 6.67 8.45
CA MET A 37 -3.31 6.93 9.62
C MET A 37 -4.68 6.25 9.50
N TYR A 38 -5.20 6.09 8.27
CA TYR A 38 -6.49 5.47 8.00
C TYR A 38 -6.46 3.94 7.93
N PHE A 39 -5.27 3.33 7.84
CA PHE A 39 -5.13 1.87 7.67
C PHE A 39 -4.95 1.10 8.98
N SER A 40 -4.65 1.79 10.09
CA SER A 40 -4.53 1.17 11.41
C SER A 40 -5.69 1.65 12.27
N GLN A 41 -6.52 0.71 12.74
CA GLN A 41 -7.70 0.99 13.56
C GLN A 41 -7.37 1.85 14.78
N GLU A 42 -6.34 1.50 15.54
CA GLU A 42 -5.82 2.31 16.66
C GLU A 42 -5.40 3.71 16.23
N ARG A 43 -4.62 3.86 15.14
CA ARG A 43 -4.14 5.18 14.72
C ARG A 43 -5.24 6.06 14.15
N PHE A 44 -6.24 5.46 13.52
CA PHE A 44 -7.43 6.16 13.09
C PHE A 44 -8.22 6.64 14.32
N ARG A 45 -8.45 5.77 15.31
CA ARG A 45 -9.14 6.10 16.57
C ARG A 45 -8.42 7.21 17.34
N GLU A 46 -7.11 7.11 17.52
CA GLU A 46 -6.28 8.14 18.16
C GLU A 46 -6.33 9.48 17.41
N GLY A 47 -6.19 9.44 16.07
CA GLY A 47 -6.30 10.63 15.24
C GLY A 47 -7.68 11.28 15.31
N PHE A 48 -8.72 10.45 15.30
CA PHE A 48 -10.12 10.88 15.39
C PHE A 48 -10.39 11.57 16.73
N TYR A 49 -10.02 10.94 17.86
CA TYR A 49 -10.19 11.54 19.19
C TYR A 49 -9.39 12.81 19.41
N LYS A 50 -8.21 12.93 18.80
CA LYS A 50 -7.43 14.16 18.86
C LYS A 50 -8.15 15.34 18.16
N ILE A 51 -8.94 15.06 17.13
CA ILE A 51 -9.67 16.06 16.34
C ILE A 51 -10.98 16.44 17.03
N ILE A 52 -11.80 15.44 17.37
CA ILE A 52 -13.16 15.69 17.88
C ILE A 52 -13.22 15.93 19.40
N GLN A 53 -12.15 15.60 20.14
CA GLN A 53 -12.00 15.84 21.59
C GLN A 53 -13.27 15.55 22.40
N PRO A 54 -13.81 14.31 22.33
CA PRO A 54 -15.07 13.98 22.99
C PRO A 54 -14.91 13.97 24.51
N ASP A 55 -15.99 14.31 25.20
CA ASP A 55 -16.11 14.05 26.64
C ASP A 55 -16.22 12.54 26.94
N GLU A 56 -16.22 12.15 28.22
CA GLU A 56 -16.22 10.72 28.61
C GLU A 56 -17.49 9.98 28.20
N GLU A 57 -18.65 10.64 28.24
CA GLU A 57 -19.93 10.03 27.84
C GLU A 57 -20.02 9.86 26.32
N GLN A 58 -19.55 10.84 25.56
CA GLN A 58 -19.45 10.81 24.12
C GLN A 58 -18.43 9.78 23.67
N LYS A 59 -17.29 9.67 24.36
CA LYS A 59 -16.24 8.70 24.04
C LYS A 59 -16.78 7.27 24.11
N ALA A 60 -17.52 6.92 25.17
CA ALA A 60 -18.13 5.59 25.30
C ALA A 60 -19.09 5.27 24.14
N LYS A 61 -19.89 6.24 23.69
CA LYS A 61 -20.79 6.08 22.54
C LYS A 61 -20.01 5.95 21.22
N ILE A 62 -18.98 6.77 21.03
CA ILE A 62 -18.15 6.75 19.81
C ILE A 62 -17.33 5.45 19.75
N ASP A 63 -16.83 4.93 20.85
CA ASP A 63 -16.12 3.64 20.90
C ASP A 63 -17.01 2.51 20.37
N GLN A 64 -18.26 2.44 20.81
CA GLN A 64 -19.24 1.45 20.32
C GLN A 64 -19.49 1.59 18.81
N ILE A 65 -19.57 2.83 18.30
CA ILE A 65 -19.72 3.09 16.86
C ILE A 65 -18.47 2.59 16.11
N LEU A 66 -17.28 2.99 16.55
CA LEU A 66 -16.03 2.62 15.90
C LEU A 66 -15.82 1.11 15.89
N ASP A 67 -16.14 0.41 16.98
CA ASP A 67 -16.03 -1.05 17.05
C ASP A 67 -16.98 -1.77 16.08
N LYS A 68 -18.22 -1.28 15.98
CA LYS A 68 -19.21 -1.81 15.02
C LYS A 68 -18.67 -1.71 13.58
N TYR A 69 -18.17 -0.54 13.19
CA TYR A 69 -17.65 -0.34 11.83
C TYR A 69 -16.30 -1.05 11.60
N ALA A 70 -15.46 -1.17 12.62
CA ALA A 70 -14.24 -1.96 12.53
C ALA A 70 -14.54 -3.43 12.22
N LYS A 71 -15.52 -4.03 12.92
CA LYS A 71 -15.96 -5.41 12.65
C LYS A 71 -16.50 -5.56 11.23
N MET A 72 -17.40 -4.67 10.79
CA MET A 72 -17.96 -4.71 9.43
C MET A 72 -16.88 -4.55 8.35
N ASN A 73 -15.90 -3.67 8.56
CA ASN A 73 -14.79 -3.49 7.62
C ASN A 73 -13.86 -4.72 7.58
N SER A 74 -13.58 -5.34 8.73
CA SER A 74 -12.80 -6.57 8.80
C SER A 74 -13.49 -7.72 8.07
N GLU A 75 -14.81 -7.85 8.23
CA GLU A 75 -15.61 -8.85 7.52
C GLU A 75 -15.64 -8.60 6.02
N THR A 76 -15.89 -7.35 5.61
CA THR A 76 -15.85 -6.94 4.19
C THR A 76 -14.49 -7.23 3.56
N GLN A 77 -13.39 -6.89 4.24
CA GLN A 77 -12.05 -7.17 3.76
C GLN A 77 -11.76 -8.68 3.68
N GLY A 78 -12.28 -9.46 4.65
CA GLY A 78 -12.20 -10.92 4.65
C GLY A 78 -12.93 -11.54 3.45
N ASN A 79 -14.15 -11.09 3.18
CA ASN A 79 -14.95 -11.57 2.06
C ASN A 79 -14.32 -11.17 0.72
N PHE A 80 -13.89 -9.91 0.58
CA PHE A 80 -13.17 -9.45 -0.60
C PHE A 80 -11.90 -10.29 -0.88
N ARG A 81 -11.13 -10.65 0.15
CA ARG A 81 -9.96 -11.53 -0.02
C ARG A 81 -10.35 -12.92 -0.51
N LYS A 82 -11.43 -13.50 0.01
CA LYS A 82 -11.92 -14.82 -0.42
C LYS A 82 -12.40 -14.78 -1.87
N GLU A 83 -13.20 -13.78 -2.22
CA GLU A 83 -13.71 -13.58 -3.59
C GLU A 83 -12.56 -13.34 -4.57
N LEU A 84 -11.61 -12.51 -4.21
CA LEU A 84 -10.43 -12.25 -5.04
C LEU A 84 -9.62 -13.54 -5.26
N ASP A 85 -9.40 -14.36 -4.22
CA ASP A 85 -8.71 -15.64 -4.36
C ASP A 85 -9.48 -16.61 -5.26
N ALA A 86 -10.81 -16.68 -5.12
CA ALA A 86 -11.67 -17.49 -5.98
C ALA A 86 -11.59 -17.04 -7.45
N ASN A 87 -11.68 -15.73 -7.70
CA ASN A 87 -11.59 -15.16 -9.05
C ASN A 87 -10.22 -15.42 -9.68
N VAL A 88 -9.14 -15.27 -8.92
CA VAL A 88 -7.78 -15.54 -9.40
C VAL A 88 -7.63 -17.03 -9.75
N ARG A 89 -8.18 -17.94 -8.94
CA ARG A 89 -8.16 -19.38 -9.25
C ARG A 89 -8.98 -19.73 -10.50
N ALA A 90 -10.16 -19.13 -10.65
CA ALA A 90 -11.01 -19.32 -11.82
C ALA A 90 -10.30 -18.83 -13.10
N MET A 91 -9.81 -17.59 -13.08
CA MET A 91 -9.01 -17.01 -14.16
C MET A 91 -7.79 -17.89 -14.47
N ARG A 92 -7.10 -18.43 -13.46
CA ARG A 92 -5.95 -19.31 -13.69
C ARG A 92 -6.34 -20.59 -14.41
N LYS A 93 -7.45 -21.22 -14.03
CA LYS A 93 -7.96 -22.43 -14.68
C LYS A 93 -8.31 -22.17 -16.14
N GLU A 94 -8.93 -21.03 -16.44
CA GLU A 94 -9.25 -20.62 -17.82
C GLU A 94 -8.00 -20.31 -18.65
N LEU A 95 -6.99 -19.66 -18.06
CA LEU A 95 -5.72 -19.44 -18.74
C LEU A 95 -5.00 -20.76 -19.01
N ASP A 96 -4.99 -21.69 -18.04
CA ASP A 96 -4.24 -22.93 -18.16
C ASP A 96 -4.74 -23.81 -19.33
N SER A 97 -6.02 -23.73 -19.69
CA SER A 97 -6.58 -24.44 -20.85
C SER A 97 -6.20 -23.84 -22.21
N ASN A 98 -5.64 -22.62 -22.22
CA ASN A 98 -5.29 -21.88 -23.44
C ASN A 98 -3.78 -21.71 -23.64
N LEU A 99 -2.97 -22.18 -22.69
CA LEU A 99 -1.52 -22.01 -22.71
C LEU A 99 -0.81 -23.30 -23.13
N THR A 100 0.34 -23.13 -23.81
CA THR A 100 1.22 -24.26 -24.09
C THR A 100 1.94 -24.72 -22.82
N LYS A 101 2.42 -25.97 -22.82
CA LYS A 101 3.15 -26.55 -21.68
C LYS A 101 4.36 -25.70 -21.26
N GLU A 102 5.07 -25.11 -22.23
CA GLU A 102 6.21 -24.22 -21.96
C GLU A 102 5.81 -22.89 -21.32
N GLN A 103 4.64 -22.34 -21.68
CA GLN A 103 4.10 -21.13 -21.07
C GLN A 103 3.62 -21.38 -19.63
N LEU A 104 3.01 -22.54 -19.38
CA LEU A 104 2.61 -22.96 -18.04
C LEU A 104 3.79 -23.08 -17.07
N VAL A 105 4.91 -23.64 -17.53
CA VAL A 105 6.13 -23.76 -16.73
C VAL A 105 6.68 -22.38 -16.35
N ARG A 106 6.76 -21.44 -17.30
CA ARG A 106 7.19 -20.05 -17.02
C ARG A 106 6.26 -19.33 -16.04
N LEU A 107 4.96 -19.55 -16.17
CA LEU A 107 3.96 -18.96 -15.29
C LEU A 107 4.06 -19.51 -13.85
N LYS A 108 4.32 -20.82 -13.71
CA LYS A 108 4.54 -21.47 -12.41
C LYS A 108 5.81 -20.95 -11.73
N GLU A 109 6.91 -20.80 -12.47
CA GLU A 109 8.17 -20.27 -11.92
C GLU A 109 8.02 -18.84 -11.40
N MET A 110 7.26 -17.99 -12.12
CA MET A 110 6.95 -16.65 -11.68
C MET A 110 6.15 -16.65 -10.36
N ASP A 111 5.16 -17.53 -10.22
CA ASP A 111 4.37 -17.64 -8.99
C ASP A 111 5.18 -18.15 -7.81
N GLU A 112 6.04 -19.13 -8.02
CA GLU A 112 6.95 -19.66 -6.99
C GLU A 112 7.90 -18.57 -6.49
N ARG A 113 8.54 -17.82 -7.40
CA ARG A 113 9.37 -16.66 -7.03
C ARG A 113 8.59 -15.63 -6.24
N ARG A 114 7.35 -15.32 -6.64
CA ARG A 114 6.48 -14.39 -5.92
C ARG A 114 6.16 -14.89 -4.51
N GLN A 115 5.83 -16.18 -4.35
CA GLN A 115 5.57 -16.77 -3.04
C GLN A 115 6.81 -16.78 -2.16
N GLU A 116 7.97 -17.08 -2.72
CA GLU A 116 9.24 -17.09 -2.00
C GLU A 116 9.60 -15.69 -1.49
N MET A 117 9.45 -14.65 -2.33
CA MET A 117 9.62 -13.26 -1.90
C MET A 117 8.68 -12.91 -0.73
N MET A 118 7.41 -13.30 -0.81
CA MET A 118 6.44 -13.07 0.28
C MET A 118 6.80 -13.84 1.56
N ARG A 119 7.30 -15.08 1.45
CA ARG A 119 7.75 -15.89 2.60
C ARG A 119 8.98 -15.27 3.25
N GLN A 120 10.00 -14.95 2.46
CA GLN A 120 11.22 -14.31 2.95
C GLN A 120 10.91 -12.99 3.66
N GLU A 121 9.97 -12.21 3.13
CA GLU A 121 9.57 -10.96 3.75
C GLU A 121 8.85 -11.17 5.09
N ARG A 122 7.97 -12.18 5.20
CA ARG A 122 7.35 -12.56 6.48
C ARG A 122 8.40 -13.00 7.51
N GLU A 123 9.40 -13.77 7.10
CA GLU A 123 10.49 -14.22 7.98
C GLU A 123 11.39 -13.06 8.41
N ARG A 124 11.70 -12.12 7.51
CA ARG A 124 12.42 -10.88 7.86
C ARG A 124 11.68 -10.04 8.90
N HIS A 125 10.35 -10.01 8.85
CA HIS A 125 9.53 -9.29 9.83
C HIS A 125 9.43 -9.99 11.20
N LYS A 126 9.64 -11.32 11.29
CA LYS A 126 9.62 -12.04 12.58
C LYS A 126 10.86 -11.78 13.43
N ASN A 127 12.03 -11.64 12.79
CA ASN A 127 13.31 -11.46 13.49
C ASN A 127 13.69 -10.00 13.72
N ASP A 128 12.86 -9.06 13.29
CA ASP A 128 13.11 -7.62 13.43
C ASP A 128 12.41 -7.06 14.68
N THR A 129 13.10 -7.14 15.82
CA THR A 129 12.68 -6.53 17.09
C THR A 129 12.87 -5.01 17.11
N THR A 130 13.42 -4.41 16.05
CA THR A 130 13.69 -2.96 15.97
C THR A 130 12.60 -2.16 15.27
N ASN A 131 11.53 -2.83 14.79
CA ASN A 131 10.45 -2.19 14.04
C ASN A 131 9.40 -1.48 14.91
N PHE A 132 9.85 -0.53 15.74
CA PHE A 132 9.07 0.70 15.85
C PHE A 132 9.23 1.46 14.52
N ARG A 133 8.20 1.35 13.68
CA ARG A 133 7.75 2.44 12.78
C ARG A 133 8.67 2.74 11.58
N ASN A 134 8.61 1.97 10.48
CA ASN A 134 8.60 2.52 9.09
C ASN A 134 8.60 1.43 7.99
N GLY A 135 7.43 1.20 7.37
CA GLY A 135 7.29 0.28 6.24
C GLY A 135 7.75 0.90 4.93
N ARG A 136 9.07 1.07 4.75
CA ARG A 136 9.66 1.36 3.43
C ARG A 136 10.06 0.05 2.76
N ARG A 137 9.11 -0.57 2.04
CA ARG A 137 9.46 -1.44 0.91
C ARG A 137 10.00 -0.54 -0.20
N ARG A 138 11.31 -0.61 -0.45
CA ARG A 138 11.95 -0.10 -1.66
C ARG A 138 11.74 -1.19 -2.73
N PRO A 139 11.11 -0.92 -3.88
CA PRO A 139 11.07 -1.91 -4.97
C PRO A 139 12.52 -2.14 -5.48
N PRO A 140 12.85 -3.36 -5.94
CA PRO A 140 14.19 -3.65 -6.43
C PRO A 140 14.49 -2.80 -7.66
N GLU A 141 15.61 -2.10 -7.59
CA GLU A 141 16.13 -1.19 -8.60
C GLU A 141 16.64 -2.04 -9.78
N GLY A 142 15.87 -2.10 -10.88
CA GLY A 142 16.24 -2.95 -12.02
C GLY A 142 15.35 -2.93 -13.27
N SER A 143 14.15 -2.33 -13.28
CA SER A 143 13.33 -2.24 -14.50
C SER A 143 13.32 -0.82 -15.06
N GLY A 144 14.43 -0.45 -15.69
CA GLY A 144 14.51 0.73 -16.54
C GLY A 144 13.83 0.48 -17.89
N GLU A 145 12.50 0.39 -17.89
CA GLU A 145 11.72 0.41 -19.14
C GLU A 145 10.69 1.53 -19.08
N ARG A 146 10.76 2.35 -20.14
CA ARG A 146 9.96 3.55 -20.37
C ARG A 146 8.48 3.23 -20.18
N ARG A 147 7.81 3.90 -19.24
CA ARG A 147 6.35 3.99 -19.23
C ARG A 147 5.92 4.67 -20.55
N PRO A 148 5.03 4.07 -21.36
CA PRO A 148 4.32 4.83 -22.38
C PRO A 148 3.53 5.95 -21.69
N GLU A 149 3.66 7.18 -22.17
CA GLU A 149 2.76 8.26 -21.80
C GLU A 149 1.32 7.80 -22.02
N PHE A 150 0.53 7.77 -20.94
CA PHE A 150 -0.89 7.50 -21.01
C PHE A 150 -1.59 8.73 -21.62
N GLN A 151 -1.66 8.80 -22.95
CA GLN A 151 -2.56 9.69 -23.68
C GLN A 151 -3.97 9.10 -23.64
N GLY A 152 -4.61 9.17 -22.47
CA GLY A 152 -6.02 8.84 -22.30
C GLY A 152 -6.71 10.02 -21.63
N SER A 153 -7.80 10.49 -22.21
CA SER A 153 -8.68 11.49 -21.60
C SER A 153 -9.04 11.05 -20.17
N PRO A 154 -9.14 11.99 -19.21
CA PRO A 154 -9.51 11.66 -17.85
C PRO A 154 -10.82 10.85 -17.84
N PRO A 155 -10.95 9.83 -16.96
CA PRO A 155 -12.18 9.08 -16.84
C PRO A 155 -13.33 10.05 -16.51
N PRO A 156 -14.53 9.83 -17.08
CA PRO A 156 -15.68 10.69 -16.79
C PRO A 156 -15.98 10.67 -15.28
N PRO A 157 -16.49 11.79 -14.73
CA PRO A 157 -16.93 11.84 -13.34
C PRO A 157 -17.97 10.75 -13.10
N PHE A 158 -17.91 10.13 -11.91
CA PHE A 158 -18.88 9.14 -11.49
C PHE A 158 -20.30 9.72 -11.60
N PRO A 159 -21.29 8.98 -12.14
CA PRO A 159 -22.67 9.44 -12.15
C PRO A 159 -23.11 9.72 -10.72
N GLU A 160 -23.62 10.93 -10.48
CA GLU A 160 -24.26 11.32 -9.24
C GLU A 160 -25.39 10.33 -8.97
N ARG A 161 -25.24 9.55 -7.90
CA ARG A 161 -26.29 8.64 -7.44
C ARG A 161 -27.40 9.52 -6.86
N ASP A 162 -28.54 9.58 -7.55
CA ASP A 162 -29.76 10.25 -7.10
C ASP A 162 -30.05 9.93 -5.63
N THR A 163 -29.87 10.93 -4.76
CA THR A 163 -30.36 10.92 -3.39
C THR A 163 -31.82 11.36 -3.39
N SER A 164 -32.69 10.46 -3.82
CA SER A 164 -34.15 10.56 -3.61
C SER A 164 -34.67 9.28 -2.98
N TRP A 165 -34.05 8.85 -1.88
CA TRP A 165 -34.66 7.87 -0.98
C TRP A 165 -35.42 8.62 0.12
N SER A 166 -36.69 8.92 -0.13
CA SER A 166 -37.66 9.27 0.91
C SER A 166 -38.19 7.97 1.52
N PRO A 167 -38.05 7.73 2.83
CA PRO A 167 -38.79 6.68 3.50
C PRO A 167 -40.11 7.29 3.98
N ASP A 168 -41.18 7.11 3.20
CA ASP A 168 -42.53 7.36 3.67
C ASP A 168 -43.31 6.04 3.74
N ARG A 169 -43.86 5.81 4.95
CA ARG A 169 -45.04 5.01 5.31
C ARG A 169 -44.94 3.49 5.22
N GLU A 170 -44.97 2.84 6.38
CA GLU A 170 -46.19 2.33 7.04
C GLU A 170 -45.96 2.19 8.56
#